data_AF-A0A9P1EY36-F1
#
_entry.id   AF-A0A9P1EY36-F1
#
_cell.length_a   1.000
_cell.length_b   1.000
_cell.length_c   1.000
_cell.angle_alpha   90.00
_cell.angle_beta   90.00
_cell.angle_gamma   90.00
#
_symmetry.space_group_name_H-M   'P 1'
#
loop_
_entity.id
_entity.type
_entity.pdbx_description
1 polymer ?
#
loop_
_entity_poly.entity_id
_entity_poly.type
_entity_poly.pdbx_seq_one_letter_code
_entity_poly.pdbx_strand_id
1 'polypeptide(L)'
;MSETWEALRKKARSTENSIDVKLVSLNKLTASAHGGFDIDEKTVSSRQSNFRTLTTEIEGLIEQLTNVNDDMNDVVSAPSSATWAANPAIQHTLRRHREILRDYGTEYHRSRNNVDQVLQRELLLSSSNENGRNSTTLNNRARGYDMYLKENEHIQSCERLLDEHIEMAMSTKENVARQGINLRGISNRLLYISKKYPAINNVMQKIKTKKQKNTLILAGVISACLIFTIYWIIT
;
A
#
# COMPACT_ATOMS: atom_id res chain seq x y z
N MET A 1 -20.47 12.70 -6.05
CA MET A 1 -19.96 11.41 -5.52
C MET A 1 -19.02 10.70 -6.50
N SER A 2 -19.43 10.45 -7.76
CA SER A 2 -18.48 9.92 -8.77
C SER A 2 -17.36 10.92 -9.08
N GLU A 3 -17.69 12.21 -9.26
CA GLU A 3 -16.71 13.27 -9.55
C GLU A 3 -15.74 13.53 -8.38
N THR A 4 -16.22 13.47 -7.13
CA THR A 4 -15.39 13.62 -5.94
C THR A 4 -14.38 12.47 -5.83
N TRP A 5 -14.84 11.23 -6.03
CA TRP A 5 -13.96 10.06 -6.08
C TRP A 5 -12.92 10.13 -7.20
N GLU A 6 -13.31 10.64 -8.37
CA GLU A 6 -12.42 10.78 -9.52
C GLU A 6 -11.38 11.90 -9.31
N ALA A 7 -11.78 13.01 -8.67
CA ALA A 7 -10.88 14.08 -8.25
C ALA A 7 -9.85 13.58 -7.22
N LEU A 8 -10.27 12.80 -6.22
CA LEU A 8 -9.38 12.20 -5.23
C LEU A 8 -8.38 11.23 -5.90
N ARG A 9 -8.83 10.39 -6.85
CA ARG A 9 -7.93 9.48 -7.59
C ARG A 9 -6.90 10.24 -8.42
N LYS A 10 -7.31 11.34 -9.06
CA LYS A 10 -6.39 12.19 -9.81
C LYS A 10 -5.37 12.85 -8.88
N LYS A 11 -5.80 13.33 -7.71
CA LYS A 11 -4.92 13.90 -6.68
C LYS A 11 -3.92 12.86 -6.17
N ALA A 12 -4.37 11.66 -5.81
CA ALA A 12 -3.50 10.55 -5.38
C ALA A 12 -2.43 10.22 -6.43
N ARG A 13 -2.82 10.05 -7.70
CA ARG A 13 -1.85 9.78 -8.79
C ARG A 13 -0.84 10.89 -8.98
N SER A 14 -1.25 12.15 -8.81
CA SER A 14 -0.35 13.30 -8.91
C SER A 14 0.65 13.34 -7.76
N THR A 15 0.22 13.05 -6.54
CA THR A 15 1.10 12.96 -5.37
C THR A 15 2.04 11.76 -5.48
N GLU A 16 1.56 10.60 -5.93
CA GLU A 16 2.37 9.40 -6.20
C GLU A 16 3.50 9.69 -7.21
N ASN A 17 3.17 10.34 -8.34
CA ASN A 17 4.17 10.73 -9.34
C ASN A 17 5.21 11.72 -8.77
N SER A 18 4.78 12.60 -7.87
CA SER A 18 5.68 13.57 -7.23
C SER A 18 6.63 12.90 -6.23
N ILE A 19 6.14 11.88 -5.50
CA ILE A 19 6.95 11.05 -4.60
C ILE A 19 8.01 10.28 -5.42
N ASP A 20 7.62 9.68 -6.54
CA ASP A 20 8.54 8.89 -7.38
C ASP A 20 9.72 9.73 -7.91
N VAL A 21 9.43 10.90 -8.48
CA VAL A 21 10.47 11.83 -8.98
C VAL A 21 11.43 12.25 -7.87
N LYS A 22 10.92 12.51 -6.67
CA LYS A 22 11.76 12.92 -5.53
C LYS A 22 12.58 11.74 -4.96
N LEU A 23 12.01 10.54 -4.91
CA LEU A 23 12.74 9.33 -4.52
C LEU A 23 13.88 9.02 -5.49
N VAL A 24 13.68 9.17 -6.79
CA VAL A 24 14.75 9.04 -7.79
C VAL A 24 15.84 10.07 -7.56
N SER A 25 15.48 11.32 -7.26
CA SER A 25 16.43 12.40 -6.98
C SER A 25 17.25 12.12 -5.72
N LEU A 26 16.60 11.60 -4.68
CA LEU A 26 17.23 11.20 -3.42
C LEU A 26 18.17 9.98 -3.62
N ASN A 27 17.76 8.99 -4.41
CA ASN A 27 18.63 7.88 -4.81
C ASN A 27 19.83 8.34 -5.65
N LYS A 28 19.68 9.37 -6.49
CA LYS A 28 20.80 9.92 -7.26
C LYS A 28 21.85 10.59 -6.37
N LEU A 29 21.44 11.24 -5.28
CA LEU A 29 22.36 11.81 -4.30
C LEU A 29 23.23 10.73 -3.63
N THR A 30 22.68 9.53 -3.38
CA THR A 30 23.47 8.41 -2.81
C THR A 30 24.36 7.73 -3.83
N ALA A 31 23.90 7.54 -5.06
CA ALA A 31 24.71 6.96 -6.13
C ALA A 31 25.94 7.83 -6.46
N SER A 32 25.78 9.16 -6.42
CA SER A 32 26.87 10.11 -6.71
C SER A 32 27.97 10.11 -5.64
N ALA A 33 27.68 9.65 -4.42
CA ALA A 33 28.63 9.56 -3.31
C ALA A 33 29.65 8.43 -3.45
N HIS A 34 29.38 7.41 -4.28
CA HIS A 34 30.21 6.21 -4.39
C HIS A 34 31.45 6.39 -5.29
N GLY A 35 31.60 7.53 -5.99
CA GLY A 35 32.60 7.70 -7.06
C GLY A 35 33.71 8.74 -6.84
N GLY A 36 33.69 9.51 -5.74
CA GLY A 36 34.63 10.63 -5.55
C GLY A 36 35.61 10.41 -4.40
N PHE A 37 36.89 10.25 -4.71
CA PHE A 37 37.98 10.12 -3.72
C PHE A 37 38.39 11.47 -3.08
N ASP A 38 37.88 12.60 -3.60
CA ASP A 38 38.24 13.95 -3.15
C ASP A 38 36.98 14.76 -2.83
N ILE A 39 36.44 14.53 -1.63
CA ILE A 39 35.21 15.15 -1.15
C ILE A 39 35.58 16.24 -0.15
N ASP A 40 35.48 17.51 -0.59
CA ASP A 40 35.67 18.70 0.26
C ASP A 40 34.52 18.83 1.27
N GLU A 41 34.80 19.30 2.48
CA GLU A 41 33.85 19.39 3.61
C GLU A 41 32.59 20.21 3.23
N LYS A 42 32.76 21.27 2.45
CA LYS A 42 31.65 22.10 1.92
C LYS A 42 30.71 21.31 1.02
N THR A 43 31.22 20.33 0.27
CA THR A 43 30.41 19.49 -0.61
C THR A 43 29.60 18.46 0.19
N VAL A 44 30.11 17.96 1.31
CA VAL A 44 29.37 17.07 2.23
C VAL A 44 28.24 17.85 2.90
N SER A 45 28.52 19.04 3.42
CA SER A 45 27.51 19.88 4.07
C SER A 45 26.36 20.25 3.12
N SER A 46 26.67 20.60 1.86
CA SER A 46 25.63 20.90 0.85
C SER A 46 24.78 19.68 0.48
N ARG A 47 25.38 18.47 0.45
CA ARG A 47 24.65 17.22 0.21
C ARG A 47 23.73 16.88 1.38
N GLN A 48 24.21 17.08 2.61
CA GLN A 48 23.43 16.88 3.82
C GLN A 48 22.21 17.82 3.89
N SER A 49 22.37 19.10 3.52
CA SER A 49 21.22 20.03 3.47
C SER A 49 20.21 19.63 2.40
N ASN A 50 20.67 19.29 1.20
CA ASN A 50 19.81 18.83 0.10
C ASN A 50 19.06 17.55 0.46
N PHE A 51 19.74 16.61 1.14
CA PHE A 51 19.12 15.40 1.66
C PHE A 51 18.03 15.72 2.67
N ARG A 52 18.30 16.58 3.66
CA ARG A 52 17.30 16.99 4.66
C ARG A 52 16.08 17.62 4.01
N THR A 53 16.26 18.52 3.05
CA THR A 53 15.16 19.14 2.32
C THR A 53 14.31 18.11 1.58
N LEU A 54 14.94 17.24 0.76
CA LEU A 54 14.22 16.20 0.02
C LEU A 54 13.50 15.21 0.95
N THR A 55 14.11 14.87 2.08
CA THR A 55 13.54 14.00 3.11
C THR A 55 12.26 14.63 3.68
N THR A 56 12.31 15.89 4.11
CA THR A 56 11.13 16.60 4.63
C THR A 56 10.02 16.78 3.58
N GLU A 57 10.39 16.99 2.32
CA GLU A 57 9.41 17.11 1.23
C GLU A 57 8.74 15.77 0.92
N ILE A 58 9.48 14.65 0.93
CA ILE A 58 8.91 13.32 0.73
C ILE A 58 7.99 12.94 1.90
N GLU A 59 8.37 13.25 3.14
CA GLU A 59 7.51 13.04 4.32
C GLU A 59 6.19 13.78 4.18
N GLY A 60 6.23 15.07 3.80
CA GLY A 60 5.02 15.85 3.56
C GLY A 60 4.16 15.31 2.42
N LEU A 61 4.76 14.76 1.36
CA LEU A 61 4.00 14.13 0.28
C LEU A 61 3.37 12.78 0.68
N ILE A 62 4.05 11.99 1.50
CA ILE A 62 3.52 10.74 2.06
C ILE A 62 2.34 11.06 2.99
N GLU A 63 2.45 12.10 3.82
CA GLU A 63 1.34 12.58 4.65
C GLU A 63 0.15 13.04 3.79
N GLN A 64 0.40 13.79 2.73
CA GLN A 64 -0.65 14.19 1.77
C GLN A 64 -1.32 13.00 1.10
N LEU A 65 -0.56 11.98 0.68
CA LEU A 65 -1.11 10.76 0.08
C LEU A 65 -1.92 9.95 1.09
N THR A 66 -1.49 9.93 2.36
CA THR A 66 -2.22 9.32 3.47
C THR A 66 -3.57 10.00 3.66
N ASN A 67 -3.60 11.33 3.77
CA ASN A 67 -4.83 12.11 3.90
C ASN A 67 -5.78 11.89 2.72
N VAL A 68 -5.27 11.84 1.49
CA VAL A 68 -6.10 11.56 0.31
C VAL A 68 -6.68 10.14 0.35
N ASN A 69 -5.94 9.16 0.87
CA ASN A 69 -6.42 7.78 1.00
C ASN A 69 -7.46 7.63 2.11
N ASP A 70 -7.33 8.40 3.19
CA ASP A 70 -8.32 8.49 4.26
C ASP A 70 -9.60 9.18 3.77
N ASP A 71 -9.49 10.30 3.04
CA ASP A 71 -10.62 10.94 2.37
C ASP A 71 -11.33 9.98 1.40
N MET A 72 -10.56 9.16 0.65
CA MET A 72 -11.11 8.13 -0.22
C MET A 72 -11.86 7.06 0.58
N ASN A 73 -11.30 6.62 1.70
CA ASN A 73 -11.94 5.66 2.58
C ASN A 73 -13.23 6.19 3.20
N ASP A 74 -13.27 7.47 3.57
CA ASP A 74 -14.45 8.12 4.14
C ASP A 74 -15.56 8.26 3.11
N VAL A 75 -15.22 8.63 1.86
CA VAL A 75 -16.17 8.66 0.75
C VAL A 75 -16.75 7.27 0.46
N VAL A 76 -15.95 6.20 0.59
CA VAL A 76 -16.40 4.81 0.41
C VAL A 76 -17.19 4.29 1.61
N SER A 77 -16.93 4.79 2.81
CA SER A 77 -17.60 4.37 4.06
C SER A 77 -18.88 5.15 4.36
N ALA A 78 -19.13 6.25 3.65
CA ALA A 78 -20.33 7.06 3.82
C ALA A 78 -21.62 6.24 3.56
N PRO A 79 -22.66 6.33 4.41
CA PRO A 79 -23.91 5.60 4.22
C PRO A 79 -24.61 5.89 2.89
N SER A 80 -24.42 7.11 2.37
CA SER A 80 -24.94 7.58 1.07
C SER A 80 -24.26 6.90 -0.13
N SER A 81 -23.11 6.26 0.07
CA SER A 81 -22.29 5.67 -0.98
C SER A 81 -22.34 4.13 -0.98
N ALA A 82 -23.07 3.49 -0.04
CA ALA A 82 -23.13 2.05 0.17
C ALA A 82 -23.43 1.21 -1.10
N THR A 83 -24.33 1.66 -1.97
CA THR A 83 -24.67 0.97 -3.23
C THR A 83 -23.58 1.09 -4.30
N TRP A 84 -22.84 2.20 -4.30
CA TRP A 84 -21.74 2.46 -5.23
C TRP A 84 -20.43 1.84 -4.71
N ALA A 85 -20.14 1.97 -3.42
CA ALA A 85 -19.01 1.40 -2.70
C ALA A 85 -19.01 -0.14 -2.67
N ALA A 86 -20.17 -0.78 -2.85
CA ALA A 86 -20.29 -2.23 -3.01
C ALA A 86 -19.69 -2.75 -4.34
N ASN A 87 -19.32 -1.87 -5.28
CA ASN A 87 -18.67 -2.28 -6.52
C ASN A 87 -17.25 -2.84 -6.23
N PRO A 88 -16.98 -4.11 -6.62
CA PRO A 88 -15.67 -4.74 -6.39
C PRO A 88 -14.49 -3.94 -6.98
N ALA A 89 -14.70 -3.19 -8.06
CA ALA A 89 -13.66 -2.38 -8.68
C ALA A 89 -13.21 -1.20 -7.79
N ILE A 90 -14.13 -0.62 -7.02
CA ILE A 90 -13.85 0.51 -6.12
C ILE A 90 -13.09 0.03 -4.89
N GLN A 91 -13.53 -1.08 -4.31
CA GLN A 91 -12.84 -1.75 -3.19
C GLN A 91 -11.41 -2.16 -3.58
N HIS A 92 -11.23 -2.71 -4.78
CA HIS A 92 -9.91 -3.07 -5.29
C HIS A 92 -9.03 -1.82 -5.51
N THR A 93 -9.59 -0.74 -6.04
CA THR A 93 -8.84 0.51 -6.27
C THR A 93 -8.36 1.13 -4.95
N LEU A 94 -9.22 1.19 -3.93
CA LEU A 94 -8.86 1.68 -2.59
C LEU A 94 -7.76 0.81 -1.96
N ARG A 95 -7.91 -0.51 -2.05
CA ARG A 95 -6.89 -1.45 -1.57
C ARG A 95 -5.54 -1.22 -2.27
N ARG A 96 -5.55 -1.01 -3.59
CA ARG A 96 -4.34 -0.75 -4.36
C ARG A 96 -3.66 0.57 -3.93
N HIS A 97 -4.41 1.64 -3.70
CA HIS A 97 -3.82 2.89 -3.19
C HIS A 97 -3.20 2.72 -1.80
N ARG A 98 -3.78 1.89 -0.92
CA ARG A 98 -3.16 1.52 0.37
C ARG A 98 -1.88 0.72 0.22
N GLU A 99 -1.87 -0.25 -0.68
CA GLU A 99 -0.67 -1.06 -0.97
C GLU A 99 0.45 -0.16 -1.52
N ILE A 100 0.14 0.71 -2.48
CA ILE A 100 1.08 1.69 -3.05
C ILE A 100 1.62 2.64 -1.98
N LEU A 101 0.77 3.20 -1.11
CA LEU A 101 1.21 4.06 0.00
C LEU A 101 2.19 3.34 0.93
N ARG A 102 1.89 2.08 1.28
CA ARG A 102 2.77 1.26 2.13
C ARG A 102 4.11 1.02 1.44
N ASP A 103 4.09 0.68 0.15
CA ASP A 103 5.29 0.42 -0.63
C ASP A 103 6.17 1.70 -0.69
N TYR A 104 5.58 2.87 -0.95
CA TYR A 104 6.30 4.15 -0.88
C TYR A 104 6.86 4.45 0.51
N GLY A 105 6.12 4.14 1.58
CA GLY A 105 6.63 4.26 2.95
C GLY A 105 7.86 3.38 3.18
N THR A 106 7.82 2.12 2.77
CA THR A 106 8.96 1.20 2.91
C THR A 106 10.17 1.61 2.07
N GLU A 107 9.95 2.03 0.82
CA GLU A 107 11.02 2.47 -0.08
C GLU A 107 11.64 3.78 0.40
N TYR A 108 10.85 4.70 0.94
CA TYR A 108 11.35 5.92 1.58
C TYR A 108 12.26 5.59 2.77
N HIS A 109 11.84 4.71 3.68
CA HIS A 109 12.67 4.32 4.84
C HIS A 109 13.96 3.62 4.39
N ARG A 110 13.86 2.70 3.42
CA ARG A 110 15.02 2.03 2.83
C ARG A 110 16.02 3.05 2.27
N SER A 111 15.53 4.00 1.47
CA SER A 111 16.39 4.99 0.83
C SER A 111 16.98 5.98 1.83
N ARG A 112 16.19 6.45 2.79
CA ARG A 112 16.67 7.29 3.91
C ARG A 112 17.81 6.61 4.67
N ASN A 113 17.64 5.35 5.04
CA ASN A 113 18.67 4.59 5.76
C ASN A 113 19.94 4.43 4.92
N ASN A 114 19.80 4.19 3.61
CA ASN A 114 20.93 4.13 2.69
C ASN A 114 21.67 5.48 2.58
N VAL A 115 20.94 6.60 2.49
CA VAL A 115 21.56 7.93 2.45
C VAL A 115 22.28 8.25 3.76
N ASP A 116 21.67 7.91 4.90
CA ASP A 116 22.26 8.15 6.21
C ASP A 116 23.57 7.38 6.38
N GLN A 117 23.60 6.10 5.98
CA GLN A 117 24.83 5.29 5.97
C GLN A 117 25.93 5.91 5.08
N VAL A 118 25.55 6.41 3.91
CA VAL A 118 26.48 7.09 3.00
C VAL A 118 27.02 8.39 3.60
N LEU A 119 26.15 9.23 4.18
CA LEU A 119 26.56 10.48 4.83
C LEU A 119 27.44 10.22 6.06
N GLN A 120 27.11 9.22 6.87
CA GLN A 120 27.94 8.81 8.01
C GLN A 120 29.32 8.35 7.54
N ARG A 121 29.39 7.56 6.46
CA ARG A 121 30.66 7.15 5.85
C ARG A 121 31.46 8.35 5.34
N GLU A 122 30.81 9.30 4.65
CA GLU A 122 31.46 10.52 4.17
C GLU A 122 32.00 11.37 5.33
N LEU A 123 31.24 11.54 6.42
CA LEU A 123 31.66 12.28 7.62
C LEU A 123 32.89 11.65 8.27
N LEU A 124 32.91 10.32 8.41
CA LEU A 124 34.05 9.58 8.98
C LEU A 124 35.31 9.71 8.10
N LEU A 125 35.17 9.62 6.78
CA LEU A 125 36.27 9.79 5.83
C LEU A 125 36.79 11.24 5.81
N SER A 126 35.90 12.23 5.85
CA SER A 126 36.26 13.65 5.96
C SER A 126 37.07 13.92 7.22
N SER A 127 36.62 13.41 8.37
CA SER A 127 37.33 13.54 9.65
C SER A 127 38.72 12.86 9.63
N SER A 128 38.84 11.71 8.96
CA SER A 128 40.12 11.00 8.81
C SER A 128 41.11 11.77 7.94
N ASN A 129 40.65 12.47 6.90
CA ASN A 129 41.50 13.24 6.00
C ASN A 129 42.03 14.53 6.66
N GLU A 130 41.18 15.22 7.44
CA GLU A 130 41.55 16.36 8.29
C GLU A 130 42.58 15.97 9.37
N ASN A 131 42.37 14.83 10.05
CA ASN A 131 43.32 14.33 11.06
C ASN A 131 44.67 13.91 10.47
N GLY A 132 44.73 13.48 9.21
CA GLY A 132 45.98 13.15 8.53
C GLY A 132 46.89 14.38 8.32
N ARG A 133 46.31 15.58 8.27
CA ARG A 133 47.04 16.85 8.11
C ARG A 133 47.44 17.49 9.44
N ASN A 134 46.70 17.23 10.53
CA ASN A 134 46.89 17.88 11.84
C ASN A 134 47.41 16.95 12.96
N SER A 135 47.63 15.65 12.72
CA SER A 135 48.06 14.72 13.77
C SER A 135 49.58 14.70 14.01
N THR A 136 50.12 15.81 14.52
CA THR A 136 51.35 15.77 15.31
C THR A 136 51.02 15.33 16.75
N THR A 137 51.19 14.03 16.99
CA THR A 137 51.82 13.42 18.19
C THR A 137 51.22 13.50 19.60
N LEU A 138 49.98 13.94 19.89
CA LEU A 138 49.54 14.03 21.31
C LEU A 138 48.24 13.36 21.76
N ASN A 139 47.39 12.78 20.90
CA ASN A 139 46.04 12.37 21.33
C ASN A 139 45.63 10.90 21.09
N ASN A 140 46.55 9.94 21.24
CA ASN A 140 46.24 8.52 21.00
C ASN A 140 45.43 7.84 22.13
N ARG A 141 45.45 8.38 23.37
CA ARG A 141 44.73 7.79 24.52
C ARG A 141 43.27 8.24 24.65
N ALA A 142 42.93 9.49 24.33
CA ALA A 142 41.54 9.96 24.35
C ALA A 142 40.70 9.34 23.21
N ARG A 143 41.35 8.99 22.08
CA ARG A 143 40.71 8.35 20.92
C ARG A 143 40.02 7.03 21.23
N GLY A 144 40.59 6.20 22.10
CA GLY A 144 39.98 4.92 22.47
C GLY A 144 38.68 5.13 23.24
N TYR A 145 38.71 6.01 24.24
CA TYR A 145 37.57 6.26 25.12
C TYR A 145 36.36 6.84 24.35
N ASP A 146 36.60 7.78 23.45
CA ASP A 146 35.54 8.42 22.66
C ASP A 146 34.90 7.45 21.64
N MET A 147 35.70 6.55 21.07
CA MET A 147 35.22 5.48 20.20
C MET A 147 34.32 4.49 20.95
N TYR A 148 34.71 4.06 22.17
CA TYR A 148 33.88 3.17 22.99
C TYR A 148 32.60 3.83 23.47
N LEU A 149 32.62 5.14 23.76
CA LEU A 149 31.43 5.87 24.18
C LEU A 149 30.40 5.94 23.04
N LYS A 150 30.88 6.22 21.81
CA LYS A 150 30.05 6.19 20.61
C LYS A 150 29.52 4.80 20.30
N GLU A 151 30.33 3.76 20.47
CA GLU A 151 29.86 2.37 20.31
C GLU A 151 28.74 2.04 21.30
N ASN A 152 28.85 2.50 22.54
CA ASN A 152 27.82 2.31 23.56
C ASN A 152 26.50 3.02 23.19
N GLU A 153 26.59 4.25 22.66
CA GLU A 153 25.43 4.98 22.15
C GLU A 153 24.77 4.25 20.96
N HIS A 154 25.56 3.69 20.06
CA HIS A 154 25.08 2.87 18.95
C HIS A 154 24.40 1.58 19.43
N ILE A 155 24.93 0.91 20.46
CA ILE A 155 24.33 -0.28 21.07
C ILE A 155 22.97 0.07 21.67
N GLN A 156 22.87 1.17 22.42
CA GLN A 156 21.60 1.63 23.01
C GLN A 156 20.57 2.02 21.94
N SER A 157 21.02 2.64 20.85
CA SER A 157 20.15 2.91 19.71
C SER A 157 19.67 1.63 19.02
N CYS A 158 20.54 0.61 18.89
CA CYS A 158 20.17 -0.69 18.33
C CYS A 158 19.18 -1.44 19.22
N GLU A 159 19.33 -1.35 20.54
CA GLU A 159 18.41 -1.93 21.52
C GLU A 159 17.00 -1.34 21.37
N ARG A 160 16.88 0.00 21.28
CA ARG A 160 15.60 0.67 21.04
C ARG A 160 14.94 0.27 19.71
N LEU A 161 15.72 0.15 18.64
CA LEU A 161 15.21 -0.30 17.34
C LEU A 161 14.78 -1.77 17.38
N LEU A 162 15.49 -2.62 18.11
CA LEU A 162 15.10 -4.03 18.31
C LEU A 162 13.78 -4.12 19.06
N ASP A 163 13.56 -3.31 20.09
CA ASP A 163 12.30 -3.26 20.81
C ASP A 163 11.13 -2.84 19.90
N GLU A 164 11.32 -1.83 19.06
CA GLU A 164 10.33 -1.40 18.06
C GLU A 164 10.03 -2.53 17.04
N HIS A 165 11.06 -3.26 16.60
CA HIS A 165 10.88 -4.40 15.71
C HIS A 165 10.17 -5.58 16.39
N ILE A 166 10.42 -5.83 17.68
CA ILE A 166 9.71 -6.84 18.46
C ILE A 166 8.24 -6.45 18.61
N GLU A 167 7.96 -5.19 18.90
CA GLU A 167 6.59 -4.67 18.99
C GLU A 167 5.86 -4.79 17.64
N MET A 168 6.51 -4.40 16.54
CA MET A 168 5.97 -4.54 15.18
C MET A 168 5.73 -6.01 14.79
N ALA A 169 6.63 -6.91 15.16
CA ALA A 169 6.47 -8.35 14.94
C ALA A 169 5.32 -8.94 15.76
N MET A 170 5.16 -8.52 17.03
CA MET A 170 4.05 -8.91 17.89
C MET A 170 2.70 -8.42 17.35
N SER A 171 2.63 -7.16 16.91
CA SER A 171 1.45 -6.59 16.24
C SER A 171 1.09 -7.34 14.96
N THR A 172 2.09 -7.71 14.16
CA THR A 172 1.89 -8.51 12.93
C THR A 172 1.38 -9.91 13.26
N LYS A 173 1.92 -10.57 14.29
CA LYS A 173 1.43 -11.87 14.78
C LYS A 173 -0.04 -11.79 15.22
N GLU A 174 -0.41 -10.75 15.96
CA GLU A 174 -1.80 -10.55 16.38
C GLU A 174 -2.72 -10.31 15.18
N ASN A 175 -2.30 -9.50 14.21
CA ASN A 175 -3.05 -9.25 12.98
C ASN A 175 -3.25 -10.53 12.15
N VAL A 176 -2.23 -11.39 12.04
CA VAL A 176 -2.36 -12.70 11.37
C VAL A 176 -3.31 -13.62 12.13
N ALA A 177 -3.24 -13.66 13.46
CA ALA A 177 -4.18 -14.43 14.29
C ALA A 177 -5.63 -13.93 14.12
N ARG A 178 -5.85 -12.61 14.13
CA ARG A 178 -7.16 -11.99 13.85
C ARG A 178 -7.66 -12.31 12.45
N GLN A 179 -6.79 -12.30 11.43
CA GLN A 179 -7.14 -12.74 10.08
C GLN A 179 -7.54 -14.21 10.02
N GLY A 180 -6.86 -15.10 10.76
CA GLY A 180 -7.23 -16.52 10.88
C GLY A 180 -8.63 -16.73 11.46
N ILE A 181 -9.00 -15.94 12.47
CA ILE A 181 -10.36 -15.94 13.05
C ILE A 181 -11.39 -15.46 12.02
N ASN A 182 -11.08 -14.40 11.28
CA ASN A 182 -11.97 -13.88 10.23
C ASN A 182 -12.17 -14.87 9.08
N LEU A 183 -11.11 -15.57 8.65
CA LEU A 183 -11.19 -16.64 7.64
C LEU A 183 -12.06 -17.81 8.11
N ARG A 184 -11.95 -18.19 9.38
CA ARG A 184 -12.83 -19.20 9.98
C ARG A 184 -14.29 -18.71 10.03
N GLY A 185 -14.52 -17.44 10.32
CA GLY A 185 -15.83 -16.79 10.23
C GLY A 185 -16.42 -16.82 8.82
N ILE A 186 -15.61 -16.57 7.80
CA ILE A 186 -16.01 -16.67 6.38
C ILE A 186 -16.32 -18.13 6.02
N SER A 187 -15.49 -19.09 6.42
CA SER A 187 -15.72 -20.53 6.20
C SER A 187 -17.06 -20.98 6.81
N ASN A 188 -17.38 -20.54 8.02
CA ASN A 188 -18.66 -20.81 8.67
C ASN A 188 -19.85 -20.19 7.93
N ARG A 189 -19.71 -18.96 7.41
CA ARG A 189 -20.73 -18.32 6.55
C ARG A 189 -20.90 -19.06 5.22
N LEU A 190 -19.80 -19.52 4.62
CA LEU A 190 -19.80 -20.32 3.40
C LEU A 190 -20.51 -21.67 3.61
N LEU A 191 -20.24 -22.35 4.73
CA LEU A 191 -20.96 -23.56 5.15
C LEU A 191 -22.45 -23.26 5.38
N TYR A 192 -22.81 -22.13 5.97
CA TYR A 192 -24.20 -21.72 6.15
C TYR A 192 -24.90 -21.44 4.81
N ILE A 193 -24.21 -20.80 3.86
CA ILE A 193 -24.69 -20.60 2.48
C ILE A 193 -24.81 -21.95 1.74
N SER A 194 -23.84 -22.85 1.90
CA SER A 194 -23.88 -24.21 1.36
C SER A 194 -25.03 -25.03 1.93
N LYS A 195 -25.43 -24.80 3.18
CA LYS A 195 -26.65 -25.38 3.77
C LYS A 195 -27.93 -24.77 3.20
N LYS A 196 -27.90 -23.54 2.67
CA LYS A 196 -29.02 -22.90 1.95
C LYS A 196 -29.03 -23.15 0.43
N TYR A 197 -27.98 -23.77 -0.13
CA TYR A 197 -27.93 -24.21 -1.53
C TYR A 197 -29.14 -25.05 -2.00
N PRO A 198 -29.74 -25.97 -1.20
CA PRO A 198 -30.97 -26.67 -1.60
C PRO A 198 -32.21 -25.75 -1.70
N ALA A 199 -32.23 -24.59 -1.04
CA ALA A 199 -33.33 -23.63 -1.16
C ALA A 199 -33.23 -22.82 -2.46
N ILE A 200 -32.00 -22.49 -2.91
CA ILE A 200 -31.77 -21.81 -4.19
C ILE A 200 -32.12 -22.73 -5.37
N ASN A 201 -31.84 -24.04 -5.28
CA ASN A 201 -32.27 -24.99 -6.31
C ASN A 201 -33.81 -25.08 -6.40
N ASN A 202 -34.51 -25.05 -5.26
CA ASN A 202 -35.99 -24.99 -5.24
C ASN A 202 -36.53 -23.71 -5.90
N VAL A 203 -35.88 -22.56 -5.68
CA VAL A 203 -36.27 -21.30 -6.34
C VAL A 203 -35.96 -21.34 -7.84
N MET A 204 -34.80 -21.88 -8.24
CA MET A 204 -34.42 -22.06 -9.65
C MET A 204 -35.31 -23.08 -10.39
N GLN A 205 -35.83 -24.09 -9.68
CA GLN A 205 -36.76 -25.07 -10.22
C GLN A 205 -38.19 -24.51 -10.32
N LYS A 206 -38.65 -23.71 -9.33
CA LYS A 206 -39.91 -22.93 -9.42
C LYS A 206 -39.87 -21.89 -10.54
N ILE A 207 -38.73 -21.22 -10.66
CA ILE A 207 -38.08 -20.72 -11.88
C ILE A 207 -38.55 -21.30 -13.22
N LYS A 208 -37.92 -22.44 -13.55
CA LYS A 208 -38.07 -23.17 -14.80
C LYS A 208 -39.48 -23.73 -15.01
N THR A 209 -40.16 -24.19 -13.95
CA THR A 209 -41.52 -24.77 -14.08
C THR A 209 -42.57 -23.75 -14.47
N LYS A 210 -42.48 -22.49 -14.02
CA LYS A 210 -43.36 -21.40 -14.52
C LYS A 210 -43.12 -21.11 -16.01
N LYS A 211 -41.87 -21.12 -16.46
CA LYS A 211 -41.52 -20.87 -17.88
C LYS A 211 -42.00 -22.00 -18.80
N GLN A 212 -41.94 -23.25 -18.34
CA GLN A 212 -42.44 -24.41 -19.08
C GLN A 212 -43.96 -24.41 -19.22
N LYS A 213 -44.71 -24.06 -18.16
CA LYS A 213 -46.18 -23.98 -18.21
C LYS A 213 -46.67 -22.97 -19.25
N ASN A 214 -46.06 -21.79 -19.31
CA ASN A 214 -46.43 -20.76 -20.29
C ASN A 214 -46.15 -21.22 -21.74
N THR A 215 -45.06 -21.95 -21.97
CA THR A 215 -44.71 -22.48 -23.30
C THR A 215 -45.71 -23.56 -23.75
N LEU A 216 -46.14 -24.42 -22.83
CA LEU A 216 -47.10 -25.49 -23.12
C LEU A 216 -48.51 -24.95 -23.43
N ILE A 217 -48.94 -23.91 -22.69
CA ILE A 217 -50.22 -23.21 -22.98
C ILE A 217 -50.16 -22.55 -24.36
N LEU A 218 -49.07 -21.83 -24.68
CA LEU A 218 -48.91 -21.17 -25.97
C LEU A 218 -48.92 -22.18 -27.14
N ALA A 219 -48.22 -23.31 -27.01
CA ALA A 219 -48.20 -24.36 -28.02
C ALA A 219 -49.60 -24.99 -28.23
N GLY A 220 -50.37 -25.17 -27.16
CA GLY A 220 -51.75 -25.68 -27.23
C GLY A 220 -52.68 -24.74 -28.00
N VAL A 221 -52.59 -23.43 -27.74
CA VAL A 221 -53.39 -22.42 -28.45
C VAL A 221 -53.06 -22.38 -29.94
N ILE A 222 -51.76 -22.44 -30.29
CA ILE A 222 -51.33 -22.46 -31.69
C ILE A 222 -51.85 -23.72 -32.40
N SER A 223 -51.72 -24.90 -31.77
CA SER A 223 -52.22 -26.16 -32.33
C SER A 223 -53.73 -26.14 -32.56
N ALA A 224 -54.51 -25.66 -31.58
CA ALA A 224 -55.96 -25.53 -31.72
C ALA A 224 -56.36 -24.57 -32.85
N CYS A 225 -55.64 -23.45 -32.98
CA CYS A 225 -55.88 -22.48 -34.03
C CYS A 225 -55.59 -23.07 -35.43
N LEU A 226 -54.49 -23.83 -35.58
CA LEU A 226 -54.16 -24.51 -36.83
C LEU A 226 -55.17 -25.60 -37.21
N ILE A 227 -55.68 -26.37 -36.25
CA ILE A 227 -56.71 -27.39 -36.52
C ILE A 227 -58.01 -26.71 -36.97
N PHE A 228 -58.39 -25.60 -36.32
CA PHE A 228 -59.59 -24.85 -36.66
C PHE A 228 -59.50 -24.25 -38.08
N THR A 229 -58.36 -23.66 -38.46
CA THR A 229 -58.19 -23.12 -39.81
C THR A 229 -58.20 -24.20 -40.89
N ILE A 230 -57.63 -25.38 -40.62
CA ILE A 230 -57.68 -26.53 -41.55
C ILE A 230 -59.12 -27.06 -41.67
N TYR A 231 -59.88 -27.11 -40.59
CA TYR A 231 -61.27 -27.58 -40.66
C TYR A 231 -62.16 -26.60 -41.47
N TRP A 232 -61.93 -25.30 -41.30
CA TRP A 232 -62.66 -24.26 -42.02
C TRP A 232 -62.31 -24.19 -43.50
N ILE A 233 -61.09 -24.54 -43.90
CA ILE A 233 -60.71 -24.54 -45.33
C ILE A 233 -61.17 -25.81 -46.07
N ILE A 234 -61.39 -26.91 -45.36
CA ILE A 234 -61.81 -28.19 -45.94
C ILE A 234 -63.34 -28.32 -46.04
N THR A 235 -64.08 -27.54 -45.24
CA THR A 235 -65.54 -27.47 -45.21
C THR A 235 -66.01 -26.35 -46.13
#